data_AF-A0A4U9UTH2-F1
#
_entry.id   AF-A0A4U9UTH2-F1
#
_cell.length_a   1.000
_cell.length_b   1.000
_cell.length_c   1.000
_cell.angle_alpha   90.00
_cell.angle_beta   90.00
_cell.angle_gamma   90.00
#
_symmetry.space_group_name_H-M   'P 1'
#
loop_
_entity.id
_entity.type
_entity.pdbx_description
1 polymer ?
#
loop_
_entity_poly.entity_id
_entity_poly.type
_entity_poly.pdbx_seq_one_letter_code
_entity_poly.pdbx_strand_id
1 'polypeptide(L)' 'MILQAKVPIFPGDEEDEVIERVQTQEHTLYPLVVSWFIEGRLAMRDNAAWLDGERLSAQGYAAD' A
#
# COMPACT_ATOMS: atom_id res chain seq x y z
N MET A 1 -3.67 3.30 -7.93
CA MET A 1 -2.98 2.54 -6.86
C MET A 1 -3.17 3.30 -5.55
N ILE A 2 -3.41 2.61 -4.43
CA ILE A 2 -3.78 3.26 -3.17
C ILE A 2 -2.59 3.28 -2.19
N LEU A 3 -1.87 2.17 -2.07
CA LEU A 3 -0.78 2.00 -1.11
C LEU A 3 0.28 1.07 -1.72
N GLN A 4 1.56 1.33 -1.46
CA GLN A 4 2.66 0.46 -1.83
C GLN A 4 3.60 0.29 -0.63
N ALA A 5 4.17 -0.91 -0.46
CA ALA A 5 5.33 -1.13 0.39
C ALA A 5 6.54 -1.47 -0.48
N LYS A 6 7.70 -0.91 -0.15
CA LYS A 6 8.98 -1.31 -0.70
C LYS A 6 9.48 -2.51 0.10
N VAL A 7 9.75 -3.64 -0.57
CA VAL A 7 10.39 -4.80 0.05
C VAL A 7 11.87 -4.81 -0.36
N PRO A 8 12.81 -4.68 0.59
CA PRO A 8 14.23 -4.77 0.27
C PRO A 8 14.59 -6.21 -0.10
N ILE A 9 15.38 -6.36 -1.16
CA ILE A 9 15.98 -7.63 -1.60
C ILE A 9 17.44 -7.62 -1.18
N PHE A 10 17.87 -8.66 -0.47
CA PHE A 10 19.25 -8.83 -0.05
C PHE A 10 19.98 -9.87 -0.91
N PRO A 11 21.32 -9.80 -1.01
CA PRO A 11 22.09 -10.82 -1.73
C PRO A 11 21.96 -12.17 -1.01
N GLY A 12 21.42 -13.17 -1.71
CA GLY A 12 21.20 -14.51 -1.18
C GLY A 12 19.80 -14.76 -0.62
N ASP A 13 18.87 -13.80 -0.72
CA ASP A 13 17.45 -14.07 -0.49
C ASP A 13 16.97 -15.13 -1.51
N GLU A 14 16.35 -16.18 -1.00
CA GLU A 14 15.60 -17.16 -1.82
C GLU A 14 14.22 -16.60 -2.17
N GLU A 15 13.61 -17.11 -3.25
CA GLU A 15 12.28 -16.65 -3.71
C GLU A 15 11.24 -16.71 -2.58
N ASP A 16 11.25 -17.80 -1.80
CA ASP A 16 10.32 -18.01 -0.68
C ASP A 16 10.48 -16.94 0.42
N GLU A 17 11.71 -16.49 0.70
CA GLU A 17 11.99 -15.47 1.72
C GLU A 17 11.49 -14.08 1.27
N VAL A 18 11.60 -13.79 -0.03
CA VAL A 18 11.04 -12.56 -0.60
C VAL A 18 9.52 -12.59 -0.56
N ILE A 19 8.89 -13.74 -0.88
CA ILE A 19 7.44 -13.90 -0.84
C ILE A 19 6.90 -13.72 0.58
N GLU A 20 7.53 -14.32 1.59
CA GLU A 20 7.11 -14.18 2.99
C GLU A 20 7.19 -12.72 3.46
N ARG A 21 8.25 -12.00 3.03
CA ARG A 21 8.44 -10.59 3.34
C ARG A 21 7.37 -9.71 2.66
N VAL A 22 6.99 -10.02 1.42
CA VAL A 22 5.88 -9.36 0.71
C VAL A 22 4.54 -9.63 1.41
N GLN A 23 4.22 -10.89 1.73
CA GLN A 23 2.95 -11.25 2.40
C GLN A 23 2.80 -10.55 3.75
N THR A 24 3.89 -10.45 4.52
CA THR A 24 3.89 -9.73 5.80
C THR A 24 3.51 -8.26 5.63
N GLN A 25 4.01 -7.61 4.58
CA GLN A 25 3.64 -6.24 4.26
C GLN A 25 2.17 -6.16 3.82
N GLU A 26 1.71 -7.04 2.92
CA GLU A 26 0.33 -7.07 2.46
C GLU A 26 -0.69 -7.22 3.61
N HIS A 27 -0.43 -8.12 4.57
CA HIS A 27 -1.29 -8.31 5.74
C HIS A 27 -1.42 -7.06 6.62
N THR A 28 -0.45 -6.15 6.58
CA THR A 28 -0.51 -4.89 7.32
C THR A 28 -1.21 -3.80 6.51
N LEU A 29 -0.93 -3.75 5.20
CA LEU A 29 -1.42 -2.72 4.30
C LEU A 29 -2.92 -2.87 3.98
N TYR A 30 -3.39 -4.10 3.72
CA TYR A 30 -4.79 -4.33 3.33
C TYR A 30 -5.80 -3.88 4.41
N PRO A 31 -5.65 -4.25 5.70
CA PRO A 31 -6.56 -3.80 6.74
C PRO A 31 -6.56 -2.28 6.92
N LEU A 32 -5.41 -1.62 6.71
CA LEU A 32 -5.27 -0.17 6.82
C LEU A 32 -6.03 0.56 5.70
N VAL A 33 -5.93 0.08 4.46
CA VAL A 33 -6.71 0.63 3.34
C VAL A 33 -8.21 0.45 3.58
N VAL A 34 -8.60 -0.71 4.11
CA VAL A 34 -9.99 -1.01 4.46
C VAL A 34 -10.47 -0.09 5.58
N SER A 35 -9.66 0.17 6.62
CA SER A 35 -10.05 1.07 7.71
C SER A 35 -10.25 2.49 7.20
N TRP A 36 -9.36 3.01 6.34
CA TRP A 36 -9.55 4.34 5.73
C TRP A 36 -10.81 4.42 4.87
N PHE A 37 -11.19 3.34 4.20
CA PHE A 37 -12.42 3.28 3.41
C PHE A 37 -13.66 3.29 4.30
N ILE A 38 -13.67 2.49 5.38
CA ILE A 38 -14.78 2.43 6.35
C ILE A 38 -14.93 3.76 7.11
N GLU A 39 -13.81 4.42 7.43
CA GLU A 39 -13.79 5.74 8.08
C GLU A 39 -14.18 6.89 7.13
N GLY A 40 -14.37 6.62 5.83
CA GLY A 40 -14.68 7.64 4.81
C GLY A 40 -13.51 8.56 4.49
N ARG A 41 -12.31 8.24 4.97
CA ARG A 41 -11.07 8.98 4.72
C ARG A 41 -10.53 8.74 3.33
N LEU A 42 -10.68 7.51 2.84
CA LEU A 42 -10.28 7.12 1.49
C LEU A 42 -11.49 7.17 0.54
N ALA A 43 -11.37 7.96 -0.52
CA ALA A 43 -12.38 8.07 -1.57
C ALA A 43 -11.74 7.95 -2.96
N MET A 44 -12.49 7.38 -3.90
CA MET A 44 -12.11 7.36 -5.31
C MET A 44 -12.89 8.45 -6.04
N ARG A 45 -12.19 9.42 -6.64
CA ARG A 45 -12.78 10.53 -7.40
C ARG A 45 -11.93 10.82 -8.62
N ASP A 46 -12.56 11.05 -9.77
CA ASP A 46 -11.87 11.34 -11.04
C ASP A 46 -10.81 10.31 -11.43
N ASN A 47 -11.12 9.04 -11.19
CA ASN A 47 -10.21 7.90 -11.40
C ASN A 47 -8.88 8.02 -10.62
N ALA A 48 -8.86 8.81 -9.54
CA ALA A 48 -7.75 8.97 -8.61
C ALA A 48 -8.19 8.61 -7.19
N ALA A 49 -7.24 8.11 -6.38
CA ALA A 49 -7.46 7.87 -4.97
C ALA A 49 -7.21 9.17 -4.19
N TRP A 50 -8.08 9.45 -3.23
CA TRP A 50 -8.02 10.62 -2.35
C TRP A 50 -8.04 10.13 -0.91
N LEU A 51 -7.07 10.53 -0.10
CA LEU A 51 -6.99 10.20 1.32
C LEU A 51 -7.02 11.51 2.12
N ASP A 52 -7.96 11.64 3.05
CA ASP A 52 -8.12 12.84 3.90
C ASP A 52 -8.26 14.17 3.12
N GLY A 53 -8.75 14.10 1.88
CA GLY A 53 -8.87 15.26 0.99
C GLY A 53 -7.63 15.56 0.15
N GLU A 54 -6.54 14.80 0.31
CA GLU A 54 -5.35 14.88 -0.54
C GLU A 54 -5.40 13.83 -1.66
N ARG A 55 -5.08 14.25 -2.88
CA ARG A 55 -4.99 13.34 -4.02
C ARG A 55 -3.70 12.53 -3.92
N LEU A 56 -3.83 11.21 -3.84
CA LEU A 56 -2.69 10.30 -3.89
C LEU A 56 -2.08 10.31 -5.29
N SER A 57 -0.75 10.22 -5.33
CA SER A 57 0.00 10.12 -6.57
C SER A 57 -0.33 8.81 -7.30
N ALA A 58 0.09 8.66 -8.56
CA ALA A 58 -0.03 7.39 -9.26
C ALA A 58 0.68 6.23 -8.53
N GLN A 59 1.65 6.55 -7.66
CA GLN A 59 2.38 5.61 -6.81
C GLN A 59 1.70 5.32 -5.46
N GLY A 60 0.53 5.90 -5.19
CA GLY A 60 -0.20 5.69 -3.93
C GLY A 60 0.37 6.47 -2.75
N TYR A 61 -0.10 6.13 -1.55
CA TYR A 61 0.38 6.64 -0.26
C TYR A 61 1.70 5.92 0.11
N ALA A 62 2.66 6.64 0.71
CA ALA A 62 3.98 6.16 1.16
C ALA A 62 5.06 5.86 0.10
N ALA A 63 5.04 6.57 -1.04
CA ALA A 63 6.20 6.63 -1.93
C ALA A 63 7.23 7.68 -1.43
N ASP A 64 7.83 7.45 -0.26
CA ASP A 64 9.11 8.06 0.15
C ASP A 64 10.11 6.94 0.48
#